data_AF-A0A352FGU5-F1
#
_entry.id   AF-A0A352FGU5-F1
#
_cell.length_a   1.000
_cell.length_b   1.000
_cell.length_c   1.000
_cell.angle_alpha   90.00
_cell.angle_beta   90.00
_cell.angle_gamma   90.00
#
_symmetry.space_group_name_H-M   'P 1'
#
loop_
_entity.id
_entity.type
_entity.pdbx_description
1 polymer ?
#
loop_
_entity_poly.entity_id
_entity_poly.type
_entity_poly.pdbx_seq_one_letter_code
_entity_poly.pdbx_strand_id
1 'polypeptide(L)'
;MRDMNERPVCHRAEDLVTYLYGEASEADALDFRSHLRQCDSCRSEFTVFNQVHESIETWRNEALGASFNPAAIPATVAIDATPVIRHERRLSALAALREFFTVSPLWLRGATAFAALLLCVLGVMMVARMSRRPVDIAQTGNHEEVYTRQELEAAVSKAVDKKVAELKNGKEAPTSIVATQDKPKSATSGVQFAASQQPKTLRPQRLSRQERNQLAADLRLTPSVDEEELMAFPEQENPNQ
;
A
#
# COMPACT_ATOMS: atom_id res chain seq x y z
N MET A 1 -18.98 -8.16 -54.46
CA MET A 1 -17.88 -8.16 -53.47
C MET A 1 -18.19 -9.29 -52.51
N ARG A 2 -17.31 -10.30 -52.42
CA ARG A 2 -17.50 -11.41 -51.48
C ARG A 2 -17.07 -10.92 -50.09
N ASP A 3 -17.91 -11.12 -49.10
CA ASP A 3 -17.55 -10.99 -47.69
C ASP A 3 -16.29 -11.81 -47.40
N MET A 4 -15.16 -11.14 -47.19
CA MET A 4 -13.87 -11.76 -46.86
C MET A 4 -13.64 -11.87 -45.35
N ASN A 5 -14.67 -11.63 -44.53
CA ASN A 5 -14.54 -11.57 -43.07
C ASN A 5 -15.15 -12.74 -42.30
N GLU A 6 -15.85 -13.67 -42.96
CA GLU A 6 -16.30 -14.89 -42.30
C GLU A 6 -15.21 -15.96 -42.43
N ARG A 7 -14.20 -15.88 -41.55
CA ARG A 7 -13.31 -17.02 -41.34
C ARG A 7 -14.15 -18.13 -40.70
N PRO A 8 -14.08 -19.38 -41.19
CA PRO A 8 -14.77 -20.49 -40.56
C PRO A 8 -14.23 -20.63 -39.13
N VAL A 9 -15.06 -20.27 -38.16
CA VAL A 9 -14.70 -20.31 -36.74
C VAL A 9 -14.47 -21.76 -36.36
N CYS A 10 -13.22 -22.12 -36.09
CA CYS A 10 -12.89 -23.43 -35.55
C CYS A 10 -13.02 -23.38 -34.02
N HIS A 11 -13.76 -24.30 -33.44
CA HIS A 11 -13.95 -24.38 -31.98
C HIS A 11 -12.73 -24.95 -31.23
N ARG A 12 -11.62 -25.25 -31.92
CA ARG A 12 -10.38 -25.80 -31.32
C ARG A 12 -9.34 -24.72 -30.98
N ALA A 13 -9.76 -23.46 -30.82
CA ALA A 13 -8.86 -22.37 -30.47
C ALA A 13 -8.23 -22.57 -29.07
N GLU A 14 -8.91 -23.25 -28.15
CA GLU A 14 -8.39 -23.53 -26.81
C GLU A 14 -7.22 -24.52 -26.85
N ASP A 15 -7.31 -25.55 -27.71
CA ASP A 15 -6.25 -26.55 -27.93
C ASP A 15 -4.97 -25.92 -28.53
N LEU A 16 -5.11 -24.80 -29.24
CA LEU A 16 -3.99 -24.10 -29.84
C LEU A 16 -3.03 -23.56 -28.78
N VAL A 17 -3.57 -22.95 -27.72
CA VAL A 17 -2.78 -22.33 -26.66
C VAL A 17 -2.10 -23.40 -25.82
N THR A 18 -2.83 -24.44 -25.42
CA THR A 18 -2.26 -25.55 -24.65
C THR A 18 -1.19 -26.30 -25.44
N TYR A 19 -1.38 -26.49 -26.75
CA TYR A 19 -0.34 -27.04 -27.62
C TYR A 19 0.90 -26.15 -27.72
N LEU A 20 0.72 -24.83 -27.89
CA LEU A 20 1.82 -23.87 -28.06
C LEU A 20 2.71 -23.78 -26.82
N TYR A 21 2.13 -23.79 -25.62
CA TYR A 21 2.88 -23.74 -24.35
C TYR A 21 3.35 -25.12 -23.86
N GLY A 22 3.07 -26.20 -24.60
CA GLY A 22 3.46 -27.56 -24.23
C GLY A 22 2.68 -28.11 -23.03
N GLU A 23 1.49 -27.58 -22.76
CA GLU A 23 0.59 -28.02 -21.68
C GLU A 23 -0.36 -29.15 -22.14
N ALA A 24 -0.48 -29.38 -23.45
CA ALA A 24 -1.26 -30.47 -24.01
C ALA A 24 -0.66 -31.85 -23.69
N SER A 25 -1.51 -32.84 -23.42
CA SER A 25 -1.05 -34.24 -23.29
C SER A 25 -0.47 -34.75 -24.61
N GLU A 26 0.35 -35.81 -24.59
CA GLU A 26 0.94 -36.36 -25.82
C GLU A 26 -0.13 -36.79 -26.85
N ALA A 27 -1.25 -37.33 -26.38
CA ALA A 27 -2.37 -37.73 -27.22
C ALA A 27 -3.04 -36.50 -27.87
N ASP A 28 -3.30 -35.45 -27.08
CA ASP A 28 -3.95 -34.23 -27.56
C ASP A 28 -3.03 -33.46 -28.51
N ALA A 29 -1.73 -33.45 -28.24
CA ALA A 29 -0.73 -32.81 -29.09
C ALA A 29 -0.64 -33.49 -30.48
N LEU A 30 -0.77 -34.82 -30.54
CA LEU A 30 -0.81 -35.55 -31.81
C LEU A 30 -2.11 -35.29 -32.58
N ASP A 31 -3.25 -35.31 -31.88
CA ASP A 31 -4.55 -35.01 -32.47
C ASP A 31 -4.61 -33.58 -33.02
N PHE A 32 -4.18 -32.60 -32.24
CA PHE A 32 -4.12 -31.20 -32.66
C PHE A 32 -3.13 -30.99 -33.82
N ARG A 33 -1.99 -31.69 -33.83
CA ARG A 33 -1.06 -31.67 -34.98
C ARG A 33 -1.69 -32.23 -36.25
N SER A 34 -2.51 -33.28 -36.14
CA SER A 34 -3.28 -33.80 -37.27
C SER A 34 -4.30 -32.76 -37.76
N HIS A 35 -4.98 -32.08 -36.83
CA HIS A 35 -5.93 -31.02 -37.13
C HIS A 35 -5.27 -29.81 -37.84
N LEU A 36 -4.09 -29.37 -37.41
CA LEU A 36 -3.33 -28.28 -38.05
C LEU A 36 -2.99 -28.56 -39.52
N ARG A 37 -2.90 -29.83 -39.92
CA ARG A 37 -2.68 -30.20 -41.33
C ARG A 37 -3.94 -30.11 -42.18
N GLN A 38 -5.11 -30.18 -41.55
CA GLN A 38 -6.41 -30.26 -42.22
C GLN A 38 -7.21 -28.95 -42.14
N CYS A 39 -6.94 -28.11 -41.14
CA CYS A 39 -7.64 -26.85 -40.91
C CYS A 39 -6.75 -25.64 -41.23
N ASP A 40 -7.06 -24.95 -42.34
CA ASP A 40 -6.34 -23.74 -42.76
C ASP A 40 -6.51 -22.57 -41.78
N SER A 41 -7.67 -22.45 -41.12
CA SER A 41 -7.91 -21.38 -40.14
C SER A 41 -6.97 -21.52 -38.95
N CYS A 42 -6.97 -22.68 -38.29
CA CYS A 42 -6.08 -22.95 -37.16
C CYS A 42 -4.61 -22.87 -37.55
N ARG A 43 -4.25 -23.27 -38.78
CA ARG A 43 -2.87 -23.10 -39.26
C ARG A 43 -2.47 -21.62 -39.35
N SER A 44 -3.34 -20.78 -39.89
CA SER A 44 -3.08 -19.34 -39.99
C SER A 44 -3.00 -18.67 -38.62
N GLU A 45 -3.90 -19.02 -37.70
CA GLU A 45 -3.88 -18.53 -36.32
C GLU A 45 -2.61 -18.98 -35.60
N PHE A 46 -2.25 -20.26 -35.72
CA PHE A 46 -1.04 -20.82 -35.10
C PHE A 46 0.21 -20.08 -35.57
N THR A 47 0.32 -19.74 -36.86
CA THR A 47 1.48 -18.96 -37.34
C THR A 47 1.56 -17.57 -36.72
N VAL A 48 0.44 -16.88 -36.55
CA VAL A 48 0.39 -15.54 -35.94
C VAL A 48 0.73 -15.63 -34.45
N PHE A 49 0.14 -16.57 -33.72
CA PHE A 49 0.41 -16.77 -32.31
C PHE A 49 1.86 -17.20 -32.05
N ASN A 50 2.41 -18.10 -32.87
CA ASN A 50 3.80 -18.53 -32.76
C ASN A 50 4.77 -17.37 -32.98
N GLN A 51 4.50 -16.48 -33.93
CA GLN A 51 5.31 -15.27 -34.14
C GLN A 51 5.30 -14.35 -32.91
N VAL A 52 4.14 -14.14 -32.30
CA VAL A 52 4.04 -13.34 -31.06
C VAL A 52 4.80 -14.03 -29.93
N HIS A 53 4.63 -15.35 -29.77
CA HIS A 53 5.35 -16.13 -28.77
C HIS A 53 6.87 -16.01 -28.92
N GLU A 54 7.41 -16.21 -30.12
CA GLU A 54 8.84 -16.04 -30.42
C GLU A 54 9.34 -14.61 -30.13
N SER A 55 8.52 -13.59 -30.41
CA SER A 55 8.88 -12.20 -30.10
C SER A 55 8.95 -11.95 -28.58
N ILE A 56 8.04 -12.54 -27.80
CA ILE A 56 8.03 -12.46 -26.34
C ILE A 56 9.24 -13.21 -25.77
N GLU A 57 9.56 -14.38 -26.30
CA GLU A 57 10.74 -15.14 -25.90
C GLU A 57 12.02 -14.37 -26.19
N THR A 58 12.12 -13.75 -27.36
CA THR A 58 13.25 -12.90 -27.75
C THR A 58 13.39 -11.72 -26.79
N TRP A 59 12.30 -10.97 -26.56
CA TRP A 59 12.30 -9.86 -25.62
C TRP A 59 12.65 -10.29 -24.20
N ARG A 60 12.14 -11.43 -23.73
CA ARG A 60 12.47 -12.01 -22.42
C ARG A 60 13.96 -12.32 -22.32
N ASN A 61 14.53 -12.95 -23.34
CA ASN A 61 15.94 -13.31 -23.39
C ASN A 61 16.84 -12.06 -23.44
N GLU A 62 16.40 -11.00 -24.12
CA GLU A 62 17.09 -9.70 -24.14
C GLU A 62 17.00 -8.98 -22.79
N ALA A 63 15.81 -8.95 -22.17
CA ALA A 63 15.56 -8.24 -20.92
C ALA A 63 16.22 -8.89 -19.71
N LEU A 64 16.24 -10.23 -19.65
CA LEU A 64 16.87 -10.99 -18.57
C LEU A 64 18.36 -11.28 -18.83
N GLY A 65 18.84 -10.94 -20.03
CA GLY A 65 20.17 -11.31 -20.52
C GLY A 65 20.34 -12.82 -20.71
N ALA A 66 21.44 -13.21 -21.36
CA ALA A 66 21.81 -14.62 -21.58
C ALA A 66 22.01 -15.45 -20.28
N SER A 67 21.86 -14.83 -19.11
CA SER A 67 21.95 -15.43 -17.78
C SER A 67 20.77 -16.35 -17.43
N PHE A 68 19.64 -16.24 -18.13
CA PHE A 68 18.49 -17.15 -18.01
C PHE A 68 18.30 -17.94 -19.29
N ASN A 69 19.23 -18.83 -19.60
CA ASN A 69 19.04 -19.82 -20.66
C ASN A 69 18.57 -21.15 -20.03
N PRO A 70 17.26 -21.43 -19.94
CA PRO A 70 16.76 -22.69 -19.37
C PRO A 70 17.17 -23.92 -20.20
N ALA A 71 17.57 -23.75 -21.46
CA ALA A 71 18.11 -24.82 -22.31
C ALA A 71 19.57 -25.18 -21.99
N ALA A 72 20.25 -24.39 -21.14
CA ALA A 72 21.61 -24.67 -20.66
C ALA A 72 21.61 -25.37 -19.29
N ILE A 73 20.49 -25.95 -18.86
CA ILE A 73 20.47 -26.89 -17.75
C ILE A 73 20.72 -28.28 -18.35
N PRO A 74 21.95 -28.83 -18.32
CA PRO A 74 22.17 -30.21 -18.72
C PRO A 74 21.30 -31.12 -17.85
N ALA A 75 20.54 -32.00 -18.49
CA ALA A 75 19.67 -33.01 -17.89
C ALA A 75 20.44 -34.13 -17.14
N THR A 76 21.55 -33.79 -16.51
CA THR A 76 22.48 -34.69 -15.82
C THR A 76 22.94 -34.09 -14.50
N VAL A 77 22.01 -33.64 -13.65
CA VAL A 77 22.27 -33.62 -12.20
C VAL A 77 21.06 -34.21 -11.52
N ALA A 78 21.05 -35.54 -11.52
CA ALA A 78 20.41 -36.32 -10.50
C ALA A 78 20.79 -35.75 -9.12
N ILE A 79 19.77 -35.46 -8.32
CA ILE A 79 19.67 -35.69 -6.88
C ILE A 79 21.02 -36.06 -6.21
N ASP A 80 21.87 -35.06 -5.94
CA ASP A 80 22.76 -35.03 -4.78
C ASP A 80 23.71 -33.84 -4.91
N ALA A 81 23.38 -32.77 -4.19
CA ALA A 81 24.30 -31.84 -3.56
C ALA A 81 23.48 -30.57 -3.29
N THR A 82 23.11 -30.40 -2.03
CA THR A 82 23.00 -29.08 -1.43
C THR A 82 24.25 -28.25 -1.78
N PRO A 83 24.17 -27.18 -2.58
CA PRO A 83 25.11 -26.11 -2.39
C PRO A 83 24.62 -25.36 -1.15
N VAL A 84 25.29 -25.63 -0.04
CA VAL A 84 25.40 -24.69 1.07
C VAL A 84 25.89 -23.37 0.47
N ILE A 85 24.95 -22.52 0.04
CA ILE A 85 25.23 -21.14 -0.27
C ILE A 85 25.59 -20.51 1.06
N ARG A 86 26.89 -20.29 1.25
CA ARG A 86 27.44 -19.47 2.32
C ARG A 86 26.84 -18.07 2.21
N HIS A 87 25.71 -17.86 2.88
CA HIS A 87 25.19 -16.53 3.21
C HIS A 87 26.02 -15.94 4.35
N GLU A 88 27.29 -15.65 4.06
CA GLU A 88 28.13 -14.83 4.92
C GLU A 88 28.87 -13.78 4.10
N ARG A 89 28.18 -12.67 3.84
CA ARG A 89 28.69 -11.30 4.01
C ARG A 89 27.65 -10.35 3.45
N ARG A 90 26.90 -9.74 4.37
CA ARG A 90 26.24 -8.42 4.25
C ARG A 90 26.15 -7.89 2.81
N LEU A 91 25.32 -8.53 1.99
CA LEU A 91 24.91 -7.95 0.72
C LEU A 91 23.96 -6.82 1.09
N SER A 92 24.57 -5.63 1.06
CA SER A 92 24.03 -4.33 1.41
C SER A 92 22.60 -4.17 0.89
N ALA A 93 21.68 -3.65 1.72
CA ALA A 93 20.30 -3.34 1.31
C ALA A 93 20.21 -2.49 0.02
N LEU A 94 21.30 -1.80 -0.33
CA LEU A 94 21.47 -1.09 -1.59
C LEU A 94 21.51 -1.99 -2.83
N ALA A 95 22.00 -3.23 -2.73
CA ALA A 95 22.02 -4.19 -3.84
C ALA A 95 20.60 -4.65 -4.20
N ALA A 96 19.79 -4.99 -3.18
CA ALA A 96 18.38 -5.32 -3.38
C ALA A 96 17.58 -4.13 -3.94
N LEU A 97 17.81 -2.91 -3.44
CA LEU A 97 17.18 -1.71 -4.01
C LEU A 97 17.56 -1.51 -5.48
N ARG A 98 18.82 -1.78 -5.86
CA ARG A 98 19.27 -1.65 -7.25
C ARG A 98 18.56 -2.64 -8.17
N GLU A 99 18.34 -3.87 -7.72
CA GLU A 99 17.58 -4.88 -8.47
C GLU A 99 16.10 -4.47 -8.65
N PHE A 100 15.48 -3.85 -7.64
CA PHE A 100 14.13 -3.29 -7.78
C PHE A 100 14.07 -2.12 -8.78
N PHE A 101 15.14 -1.32 -8.90
CA PHE A 101 15.21 -0.24 -9.90
C PHE A 101 15.53 -0.72 -11.31
N THR A 102 16.20 -1.87 -11.46
CA THR A 102 16.44 -2.47 -12.78
C THR A 102 15.19 -3.11 -13.36
N VAL A 103 14.32 -3.69 -12.52
CA VAL A 103 13.07 -4.35 -12.94
C VAL A 103 11.87 -3.39 -13.01
N SER A 104 11.99 -2.17 -12.47
CA SER A 104 10.84 -1.26 -12.45
C SER A 104 10.53 -0.60 -13.81
N PRO A 105 9.24 -0.48 -14.17
CA PRO A 105 8.79 0.14 -15.43
C PRO A 105 9.34 1.55 -15.62
N LEU A 106 9.57 1.95 -16.88
CA LEU A 106 10.10 3.27 -17.26
C LEU A 106 9.35 4.45 -16.61
N TRP A 107 8.04 4.30 -16.37
CA TRP A 107 7.22 5.32 -15.71
C TRP A 107 7.58 5.52 -14.23
N LEU A 108 7.98 4.45 -13.53
CA LEU A 108 8.36 4.51 -12.12
C LEU A 108 9.69 5.25 -11.94
N ARG A 109 10.61 5.13 -12.92
CA ARG A 109 11.86 5.90 -12.95
C ARG A 109 11.59 7.40 -13.02
N GLY A 110 10.62 7.83 -13.84
CA GLY A 110 10.18 9.23 -13.90
C GLY A 110 9.60 9.73 -12.57
N ALA A 111 8.73 8.93 -11.94
CA ALA A 111 8.12 9.27 -10.65
C ALA A 111 9.16 9.41 -9.52
N THR A 112 10.16 8.53 -9.46
CA THR A 112 11.20 8.60 -8.43
C THR A 112 12.13 9.80 -8.59
N ALA A 113 12.49 10.18 -9.82
CA ALA A 113 13.27 11.39 -10.07
C ALA A 113 12.50 12.66 -9.67
N PHE A 114 11.21 12.71 -9.99
CA PHE A 114 10.34 13.82 -9.59
C PHE A 114 10.16 13.90 -8.07
N ALA A 115 9.93 12.76 -7.41
CA ALA A 115 9.83 12.69 -5.95
C ALA A 115 11.12 13.13 -5.26
N ALA A 116 12.29 12.74 -5.78
CA ALA A 116 13.58 13.16 -5.25
C ALA A 116 13.81 14.67 -5.40
N LEU A 117 13.43 15.25 -6.54
CA LEU A 117 13.47 16.71 -6.75
C LEU A 117 12.53 17.45 -5.79
N LEU A 118 11.29 16.98 -5.62
CA LEU A 118 10.35 17.55 -4.66
C LEU A 118 10.88 17.50 -3.23
N LEU A 119 11.48 16.36 -2.83
CA LEU A 119 12.12 16.23 -1.51
C LEU A 119 13.28 17.21 -1.33
N CYS A 120 14.10 17.42 -2.35
CA CYS A 120 15.17 18.43 -2.31
C CYS A 120 14.61 19.84 -2.14
N VAL A 121 13.59 20.21 -2.93
CA VAL A 121 12.95 21.53 -2.83
C VAL A 121 12.33 21.75 -1.46
N LEU A 122 11.62 20.75 -0.92
CA LEU A 122 11.04 20.80 0.42
C LEU A 122 12.12 20.90 1.51
N GLY A 123 13.23 20.16 1.37
CA GLY A 123 14.37 20.24 2.28
C GLY A 123 14.99 21.63 2.31
N VAL A 124 15.25 22.23 1.15
CA VAL A 124 15.76 23.61 1.05
C VAL A 124 14.77 24.61 1.66
N MET A 125 13.46 24.44 1.41
CA MET A 125 12.44 25.31 1.98
C MET A 125 12.35 25.18 3.51
N MET A 126 12.51 23.97 4.06
CA MET A 126 12.51 23.71 5.50
C MET A 126 13.72 24.35 6.18
N VAL A 127 14.91 24.22 5.58
CA VAL A 127 16.13 24.90 6.06
C VAL A 127 15.96 26.42 5.99
N ALA A 128 15.45 26.94 4.86
CA ALA A 128 15.19 28.38 4.70
C ALA A 128 14.19 28.92 5.73
N ARG A 129 13.16 28.14 6.09
CA ARG A 129 12.23 28.50 7.17
C ARG A 129 12.88 28.46 8.55
N MET A 130 13.74 27.47 8.83
CA MET A 130 14.48 27.44 10.11
C MET A 130 15.52 28.54 10.22
N SER A 131 16.11 28.98 9.12
CA SER A 131 17.03 30.13 9.08
C SER A 131 16.30 31.47 9.21
N ARG A 132 15.03 31.54 8.81
CA ARG A 132 14.12 32.66 9.12
C ARG A 132 13.55 32.51 10.54
N ARG A 133 14.41 32.32 11.55
CA ARG A 133 14.01 32.64 12.92
C ARG A 133 13.61 34.12 12.92
N PRO A 134 12.45 34.50 13.49
CA PRO A 134 12.10 35.90 13.62
C PRO A 134 13.16 36.55 14.51
N VAL A 135 14.01 37.37 13.90
CA VAL A 135 14.83 38.33 14.62
C VAL A 135 13.85 39.40 15.13
N ASP A 136 13.81 39.50 16.45
CA ASP A 136 13.33 40.59 17.28
C ASP A 136 11.85 40.99 17.19
N ILE A 137 11.03 40.34 18.02
CA ILE A 137 9.97 41.05 18.77
C ILE A 137 10.37 41.00 20.25
N ALA A 138 11.46 41.69 20.59
CA ALA A 138 11.81 42.06 21.96
C ALA A 138 12.16 43.55 21.97
N GLN A 139 11.24 44.39 21.48
CA GLN A 139 11.32 45.84 21.65
C GLN A 139 9.93 46.43 21.89
N THR A 140 9.19 45.83 22.82
CA THR A 140 8.10 46.51 23.53
C THR A 140 8.35 46.38 25.03
N GLY A 141 9.28 47.20 25.52
CA GLY A 141 9.04 48.12 26.63
C GLY A 141 8.43 47.59 27.93
N ASN A 142 8.65 46.34 28.33
CA ASN A 142 8.44 45.94 29.71
C ASN A 142 9.78 45.57 30.32
N HIS A 143 10.17 46.36 31.33
CA HIS A 143 11.28 46.11 32.22
C HIS A 143 11.28 44.64 32.66
N GLU A 144 12.19 43.84 32.11
CA GLU A 144 12.63 42.61 32.74
C GLU A 144 13.50 43.03 33.92
N GLU A 145 12.85 43.34 35.05
CA GLU A 145 13.55 43.41 36.32
C GLU A 145 14.11 42.02 36.60
N VAL A 146 15.42 41.88 36.46
CA VAL A 146 16.17 40.69 36.81
C VAL A 146 16.04 40.50 38.32
N TYR A 147 14.99 39.80 38.73
CA TYR A 147 14.72 39.49 40.12
C TYR A 147 15.85 38.63 40.68
N THR A 148 16.51 39.12 41.72
CA THR A 148 17.53 38.33 42.40
C THR A 148 16.88 37.11 43.06
N ARG A 149 17.60 35.99 43.21
CA ARG A 149 17.06 34.77 43.84
C ARG A 149 16.41 35.04 45.20
N GLN A 150 16.94 36.00 45.95
CA GLN A 150 16.39 36.42 47.24
C GLN A 150 15.02 37.08 47.12
N GLU A 151 14.82 37.95 46.13
CA GLU A 151 13.54 38.61 45.94
C GLU A 151 12.49 37.60 45.46
N LEU A 152 12.88 36.61 44.65
CA LEU A 152 11.98 35.54 44.21
C LEU A 152 11.50 34.70 45.40
N GLU A 153 12.41 34.29 46.28
CA GLU A 153 12.07 33.54 47.49
C GLU A 153 11.20 34.37 48.46
N ALA A 154 11.45 35.67 48.57
CA ALA A 154 10.62 36.58 49.37
C ALA A 154 9.21 36.76 48.78
N ALA A 155 9.08 36.85 47.45
CA ALA A 155 7.78 36.95 46.79
C ALA A 155 6.97 35.65 46.90
N VAL A 156 7.64 34.50 46.74
CA VAL A 156 7.00 33.18 46.86
C VAL A 156 6.55 32.91 48.29
N SER A 157 7.38 33.17 49.30
CA SER A 157 7.00 32.96 50.70
C SER A 157 5.81 33.83 51.11
N LYS A 158 5.80 35.11 50.71
CA LYS A 158 4.67 36.02 50.94
C LYS A 158 3.37 35.55 50.25
N ALA A 159 3.47 34.96 49.06
CA ALA A 159 2.29 34.43 48.36
C ALA A 159 1.74 33.16 49.02
N VAL A 160 2.64 32.30 49.51
CA VAL A 160 2.27 31.07 50.24
C VAL A 160 1.60 31.42 51.56
N ASP A 161 2.19 32.32 52.36
CA ASP A 161 1.62 32.74 53.65
C ASP A 161 0.24 33.37 53.49
N LYS A 162 0.05 34.18 52.42
CA LYS A 162 -1.26 34.74 52.09
C LYS A 162 -2.29 33.64 51.79
N LYS A 163 -1.92 32.61 51.03
CA LYS A 163 -2.82 31.49 50.72
C LYS A 163 -3.12 30.62 51.93
N VAL A 164 -2.14 30.42 52.81
CA VAL A 164 -2.34 29.69 54.08
C VAL A 164 -3.27 30.47 55.01
N ALA A 165 -3.14 31.79 55.09
CA ALA A 165 -4.03 32.65 55.86
C ALA A 165 -5.47 32.67 55.30
N GLU A 166 -5.63 32.73 53.97
CA GLU A 166 -6.94 32.61 53.31
C GLU A 166 -7.62 31.26 53.63
N LEU A 167 -6.88 30.15 53.60
CA LEU A 167 -7.41 28.83 53.93
C LEU A 167 -7.74 28.66 55.42
N LYS A 168 -6.99 29.32 56.30
CA LYS A 168 -7.24 29.30 57.74
C LYS A 168 -8.47 30.13 58.13
N ASN A 169 -8.69 31.27 57.47
CA ASN A 169 -9.88 32.10 57.68
C ASN A 169 -11.13 31.57 56.97
N GLY A 170 -11.00 30.75 55.91
CA GLY A 170 -12.14 30.15 55.20
C GLY A 170 -12.82 28.97 55.91
N LYS A 171 -12.40 28.59 57.13
CA LYS A 171 -12.90 27.38 57.82
C LYS A 171 -13.94 27.64 58.92
N GLU A 172 -14.44 28.87 59.05
CA GLU A 172 -15.52 29.20 59.97
C GLU A 172 -16.67 29.93 59.25
N ALA A 173 -17.47 29.17 58.50
CA ALA A 173 -18.85 29.56 58.22
C ALA A 173 -19.74 28.35 58.55
N PRO A 174 -20.72 28.50 59.47
CA PRO A 174 -21.50 27.39 59.99
C PRO A 174 -22.49 26.87 58.94
N THR A 175 -22.56 25.54 58.86
CA THR A 175 -23.65 24.74 58.32
C THR A 175 -25.03 25.30 58.70
N SER A 176 -25.76 25.81 57.72
CA SER A 176 -27.22 25.92 57.78
C SER A 176 -27.83 24.79 56.97
N ILE A 177 -28.62 24.00 57.68
CA ILE A 177 -29.29 22.77 57.29
C ILE A 177 -30.56 23.14 56.53
N VAL A 178 -30.72 22.70 55.28
CA VAL A 178 -32.05 22.45 54.70
C VAL A 178 -32.01 21.16 53.90
N ALA A 179 -32.74 20.18 54.42
CA ALA A 179 -33.16 18.93 53.79
C ALA A 179 -33.93 19.22 52.49
N THR A 180 -33.86 18.39 51.47
CA THR A 180 -34.78 17.24 51.28
C THR A 180 -34.21 16.33 50.19
N GLN A 181 -34.07 15.03 50.47
CA GLN A 181 -34.88 13.92 49.91
C GLN A 181 -34.77 13.78 48.39
N ASP A 182 -34.57 12.62 47.76
CA ASP A 182 -34.72 11.20 48.09
C ASP A 182 -34.09 10.51 46.84
N LYS A 183 -33.27 9.45 46.86
CA LYS A 183 -33.55 8.02 47.13
C LYS A 183 -32.52 7.20 46.30
N PRO A 184 -32.39 5.85 46.42
CA PRO A 184 -31.27 5.29 47.17
C PRO A 184 -30.51 4.16 46.42
N LYS A 185 -29.38 3.76 47.03
CA LYS A 185 -28.86 2.38 47.25
C LYS A 185 -28.67 1.47 46.02
N SER A 186 -27.61 0.67 45.89
CA SER A 186 -26.71 0.09 46.89
C SER A 186 -25.61 -0.65 46.11
N ALA A 187 -24.35 -0.31 46.35
CA ALA A 187 -23.36 -1.15 47.03
C ALA A 187 -22.73 -2.27 46.16
N THR A 188 -21.41 -2.30 46.05
CA THR A 188 -20.55 -2.90 47.08
C THR A 188 -19.10 -2.79 46.63
N SER A 189 -18.27 -2.39 47.60
CA SER A 189 -16.84 -2.19 47.54
C SER A 189 -16.04 -3.44 47.16
N GLY A 190 -14.87 -3.22 46.57
CA GLY A 190 -13.87 -4.27 46.36
C GLY A 190 -12.54 -3.69 45.89
N VAL A 191 -11.81 -3.06 46.80
CA VAL A 191 -10.35 -2.89 46.67
C VAL A 191 -9.76 -4.29 46.65
N GLN A 192 -8.92 -4.65 45.65
CA GLN A 192 -7.72 -5.46 45.86
C GLN A 192 -6.89 -5.71 44.58
N PHE A 193 -5.59 -5.47 44.76
CA PHE A 193 -4.39 -6.08 44.18
C PHE A 193 -4.05 -5.97 42.68
N ALA A 194 -2.81 -5.47 42.51
CA ALA A 194 -1.97 -5.59 41.34
C ALA A 194 -1.85 -7.06 40.89
N ALA A 195 -2.26 -7.33 39.65
CA ALA A 195 -1.96 -8.56 38.94
C ALA A 195 -1.79 -8.26 37.45
N SER A 196 -0.56 -8.49 36.97
CA SER A 196 -0.19 -8.97 35.62
C SER A 196 -1.04 -8.48 34.44
N GLN A 197 -0.57 -7.42 33.77
CA GLN A 197 -1.07 -7.06 32.44
C GLN A 197 -0.55 -8.05 31.39
N GLN A 198 -1.33 -9.09 31.10
CA GLN A 198 -1.16 -9.84 29.87
C GLN A 198 -1.73 -9.02 28.68
N PRO A 199 -1.03 -8.97 27.54
CA PRO A 199 -1.48 -8.26 26.36
C PRO A 199 -2.73 -8.93 25.79
N LYS A 200 -3.88 -8.26 25.90
CA LYS A 200 -5.10 -8.62 25.21
C LYS A 200 -4.82 -8.58 23.71
N THR A 201 -4.88 -9.73 23.06
CA THR A 201 -4.88 -9.84 21.61
C THR A 201 -6.09 -9.07 21.08
N LEU A 202 -5.81 -7.95 20.40
CA LEU A 202 -6.82 -7.14 19.72
C LEU A 202 -7.48 -8.03 18.67
N ARG A 203 -8.72 -8.45 18.94
CA ARG A 203 -9.59 -9.01 17.92
C ARG A 203 -9.63 -8.02 16.76
N PRO A 204 -9.42 -8.45 15.50
CA PRO A 204 -9.49 -7.57 14.36
C PRO A 204 -10.88 -6.94 14.33
N GLN A 205 -10.91 -5.63 14.55
CA GLN A 205 -12.11 -4.83 14.54
C GLN A 205 -12.68 -4.93 13.12
N ARG A 206 -13.82 -5.61 12.99
CA ARG A 206 -14.49 -5.76 11.69
C ARG A 206 -14.81 -4.36 11.17
N LEU A 207 -14.23 -4.02 10.02
CA LEU A 207 -14.50 -2.79 9.29
C LEU A 207 -16.01 -2.65 9.10
N SER A 208 -16.50 -1.45 9.42
CA SER A 208 -17.90 -1.08 9.21
C SER A 208 -18.27 -1.20 7.73
N ARG A 209 -19.57 -1.32 7.44
CA ARG A 209 -20.06 -1.42 6.05
C ARG A 209 -19.65 -0.18 5.22
N GLN A 210 -19.54 0.98 5.87
CA GLN A 210 -19.15 2.23 5.24
C GLN A 210 -17.65 2.26 4.90
N GLU A 211 -16.78 1.82 5.82
CA GLU A 211 -15.34 1.72 5.56
C GLU A 211 -15.03 0.71 4.44
N ARG A 212 -15.77 -0.40 4.39
CA ARG A 212 -15.64 -1.38 3.30
C ARG A 212 -15.99 -0.79 1.94
N ASN A 213 -17.05 0.01 1.87
CA ASN A 213 -17.44 0.69 0.62
C ASN A 213 -16.41 1.77 0.23
N GLN A 214 -15.86 2.49 1.21
CA GLN A 214 -14.85 3.51 0.95
C GLN A 214 -13.54 2.91 0.45
N LEU A 215 -13.10 1.79 1.04
CA LEU A 215 -11.95 1.01 0.54
C LEU A 215 -12.19 0.45 -0.87
N ALA A 216 -13.41 -0.02 -1.16
CA ALA A 216 -13.74 -0.50 -2.50
C ALA A 216 -13.71 0.64 -3.54
N ALA A 217 -14.13 1.84 -3.17
CA ALA A 217 -14.06 3.03 -4.02
C ALA A 217 -12.60 3.48 -4.24
N ASP A 218 -11.78 3.53 -3.18
CA ASP A 218 -10.34 3.87 -3.27
C ASP A 218 -9.57 2.88 -4.15
N LEU A 219 -9.91 1.58 -4.05
CA LEU A 219 -9.32 0.52 -4.86
C LEU A 219 -9.94 0.43 -6.27
N ARG A 220 -10.90 1.30 -6.61
CA ARG A 220 -11.65 1.30 -7.88
C ARG A 220 -12.27 -0.05 -8.24
N LEU A 221 -12.66 -0.82 -7.22
CA LEU A 221 -13.31 -2.13 -7.40
C LEU A 221 -14.81 -2.00 -7.69
N THR A 222 -15.39 -0.84 -7.43
CA THR A 222 -16.72 -0.48 -7.95
C THR A 222 -16.52 0.18 -9.31
N PRO A 223 -16.97 -0.45 -10.42
CA PRO A 223 -16.98 0.22 -11.71
C PRO A 223 -17.77 1.52 -11.59
N SER A 224 -17.14 2.63 -11.97
CA SER A 224 -17.82 3.92 -12.05
C SER A 224 -18.94 3.79 -13.08
N VAL A 225 -20.13 4.25 -12.70
CA VAL A 225 -21.36 4.24 -13.52
C VAL A 225 -21.14 4.85 -14.92
N ASP A 226 -20.12 5.70 -15.07
CA ASP A 226 -19.73 6.31 -16.34
C ASP A 226 -19.18 5.30 -17.39
N GLU A 227 -18.84 4.07 -17.01
CA GLU A 227 -18.36 3.04 -17.97
C GLU A 227 -19.50 2.16 -18.54
N GLU A 228 -20.68 2.13 -17.91
CA GLU A 228 -21.85 1.42 -18.46
C GLU A 228 -22.50 2.19 -19.62
N GLU A 229 -22.39 3.53 -19.64
CA GLU A 229 -22.93 4.35 -20.74
C GLU A 229 -22.06 4.28 -22.02
N LEU A 230 -20.77 3.91 -21.90
CA LEU A 230 -19.88 3.69 -23.05
C LEU A 230 -19.97 2.29 -23.67
N MET A 231 -20.65 1.33 -23.01
CA MET A 231 -20.92 0.00 -23.57
C MET A 231 -22.34 -0.17 -24.12
N ALA A 232 -23.12 0.92 -24.19
CA ALA A 232 -24.35 0.96 -24.98
C ALA A 232 -23.98 0.95 -26.48
N PHE A 233 -23.78 -0.24 -27.03
CA PHE A 233 -23.69 -0.45 -28.47
C PHE A 233 -24.94 0.17 -29.13
N PRO A 234 -24.79 1.02 -30.17
CA PRO A 234 -25.93 1.49 -30.91
C PRO A 234 -26.62 0.29 -31.54
N GLU A 235 -27.83 0.00 -31.07
CA GLU A 235 -28.73 -0.97 -31.66
C GLU A 235 -28.93 -0.56 -33.12
N GLN A 236 -28.28 -1.30 -34.02
CA GLN A 236 -28.28 -1.04 -35.45
C GLN A 236 -29.65 -1.42 -35.99
N GLU A 237 -30.55 -0.44 -35.93
CA GLU A 237 -31.89 -0.46 -36.51
C GLU A 237 -31.78 -0.87 -37.98
N ASN A 238 -32.27 -2.08 -38.27
CA ASN A 238 -32.15 -2.74 -39.55
C ASN A 238 -33.36 -2.32 -40.41
N PRO A 239 -33.22 -1.43 -41.41
CA PRO A 239 -34.33 -1.05 -42.25
C PRO A 239 -34.32 -1.94 -43.49
N ASN A 240 -35.27 -2.87 -43.56
CA ASN A 240 -35.78 -3.50 -44.79
C ASN A 240 -34.76 -4.05 -45.80
N GLN A 241 -34.66 -5.38 -45.93
CA GLN A 241 -34.97 -6.17 -47.15
C GLN A 241 -34.50 -7.61 -47.02
#